data_AF-A0A9R1PMW4-F1
#
_entry.id   AF-A0A9R1PMW4-F1
#
_cell.length_a   1.000
_cell.length_b   1.000
_cell.length_c   1.000
_cell.angle_alpha   90.00
_cell.angle_beta   90.00
_cell.angle_gamma   90.00
#
_symmetry.space_group_name_H-M   'P 1'
#
loop_
_entity.id
_entity.type
_entity.pdbx_description
1 polymer ?
#
loop_
_entity_poly.entity_id
_entity_poly.type
_entity_poly.pdbx_seq_one_letter_code
_entity_poly.pdbx_strand_id
1 'polypeptide(L)'
;MGGIHALLILLSVASLALLPGATPLQASQAWSLFKLRQLLGDPPVLGTWHNYTDFCYGGDYKTASALVECYEDSVTQLHIMGDPGARGRPLPATFSIDAFFTTLSRLPDLKVLTLTNLGLWGPLPGGKISRLQKLEIVNVSSNYLYGELPRGLSRLGSLQTLVADHNMLGGKLPGWLKDMPLLAVLSLRNNTLQGTLPESLKDMPSLRSLVLASNNLSGNLPDLDLKNLQVIDMANNALGPKFPRVGRKVASVVLAGNKFSDGLPADMLASCYLLERLDVSGNRFVGPFPAALLSLPSMEYLSIAGNRFTGRLSGNASCGENLRFVDLSSNLLTGSLPGCLAASSDSGKTVVLFSANCLSSGSGDESQSQHPSPFCRNQALAVGIVPEQEQGGKKKSGGKAGVVAGIVLVGALVVSAAVVFVVRKARLPKARPARRLVEHASSAYPSNLLADARYISQTVKLGALGIPAYRSFSLVELEAATDNFQVSSLMGQDAHGQVCALNSQLSVFFDIHLNS
;
A
#
# COMPACT_ATOMS: atom_id res chain seq x y z
N MET A 1 60.35 49.41 22.67
CA MET A 1 58.89 49.15 22.83
C MET A 1 58.31 48.60 21.52
N GLY A 2 58.65 47.37 21.13
CA GLY A 2 58.20 46.80 19.84
C GLY A 2 57.89 45.30 19.83
N GLY A 3 58.20 44.56 20.89
CA GLY A 3 58.02 43.09 20.93
C GLY A 3 56.74 42.59 21.63
N ILE A 4 56.04 43.45 22.38
CA ILE A 4 54.93 43.00 23.25
C ILE A 4 53.56 43.15 22.55
N HIS A 5 53.44 44.01 21.53
CA HIS A 5 52.16 44.18 20.80
C HIS A 5 51.92 43.10 19.73
N ALA A 6 52.95 42.46 19.18
CA ALA A 6 52.77 41.39 18.19
C ALA A 6 52.24 40.09 18.83
N LEU A 7 52.63 39.80 20.07
CA LEU A 7 52.24 38.56 20.76
C LEU A 7 50.77 38.60 21.22
N LEU A 8 50.26 39.76 21.63
CA LEU A 8 48.86 39.95 22.03
C LEU A 8 47.87 39.89 20.85
N ILE A 9 48.28 40.33 19.66
CA ILE A 9 47.46 40.25 18.45
C ILE A 9 47.38 38.80 17.96
N LEU A 10 48.49 38.05 17.98
CA LEU A 10 48.50 36.62 17.62
C LEU A 10 47.69 35.75 18.59
N LEU A 11 47.69 36.07 19.90
CA LEU A 11 46.85 35.39 20.89
C LEU A 11 45.36 35.73 20.75
N SER A 12 45.01 36.95 20.30
CA SER A 12 43.61 37.32 20.03
C SER A 12 43.04 36.63 18.79
N VAL A 13 43.86 36.38 17.76
CA VAL A 13 43.45 35.66 16.54
C VAL A 13 43.40 34.15 16.76
N ALA A 14 44.28 33.60 17.62
CA ALA A 14 44.24 32.18 17.99
C ALA A 14 43.06 31.82 18.92
N SER A 15 42.56 32.78 19.70
CA SER A 15 41.42 32.56 20.60
C SER A 15 40.05 32.55 19.89
N LEU A 16 39.98 33.06 18.66
CA LEU A 16 38.78 32.97 17.80
C LEU A 16 38.68 31.65 17.02
N ALA A 17 39.71 30.78 17.09
CA ALA A 17 39.73 29.47 16.42
C ALA A 17 39.30 28.29 17.32
N LEU A 18 38.82 28.57 18.55
CA LEU A 18 38.43 27.55 19.53
C LEU A 18 36.98 27.74 20.04
N LEU A 19 36.07 28.14 19.16
CA LEU A 19 34.64 27.90 19.37
C LEU A 19 34.30 26.51 18.82
N PRO A 20 33.89 25.54 19.65
CA PRO A 20 33.26 24.33 19.15
C PRO A 20 31.82 24.70 18.75
N GLY A 21 31.60 24.95 17.46
CA GLY A 21 30.27 25.12 16.91
C GLY A 21 30.28 25.86 15.58
N ALA A 22 29.75 25.21 14.55
CA ALA A 22 29.65 25.64 13.15
C ALA A 22 30.92 25.46 12.30
N THR A 23 31.26 24.21 12.01
CA THR A 23 31.76 23.90 10.67
C THR A 23 30.63 24.18 9.68
N PRO A 24 30.80 25.07 8.68
CA PRO A 24 29.73 25.39 7.75
C PRO A 24 29.42 24.17 6.86
N LEU A 25 28.13 23.96 6.55
CA LEU A 25 27.70 23.02 5.50
C LEU A 25 28.62 23.17 4.28
N GLN A 26 29.07 22.05 3.70
CA GLN A 26 29.94 22.10 2.53
C GLN A 26 29.27 22.97 1.45
N ALA A 27 29.94 24.04 1.00
CA ALA A 27 29.36 25.06 0.12
C ALA A 27 28.69 24.48 -1.15
N SER A 28 29.14 23.30 -1.60
CA SER A 28 28.57 22.52 -2.69
C SER A 28 27.13 22.03 -2.42
N GLN A 29 26.78 21.64 -1.19
CA GLN A 29 25.45 21.14 -0.83
C GLN A 29 24.44 22.29 -0.73
N ALA A 30 24.81 23.41 -0.11
CA ALA A 30 23.99 24.62 -0.07
C ALA A 30 23.67 25.13 -1.49
N TRP A 31 24.67 25.15 -2.38
CA TRP A 31 24.47 25.49 -3.78
C TRP A 31 23.53 24.51 -4.50
N SER A 32 23.61 23.21 -4.17
CA SER A 32 22.73 22.20 -4.74
C SER A 32 21.27 22.43 -4.31
N LEU A 33 21.02 22.74 -3.04
CA LEU A 33 19.67 23.09 -2.54
C LEU A 33 19.10 24.34 -3.24
N PHE A 34 19.93 25.38 -3.40
CA PHE A 34 19.53 26.57 -4.15
C PHE A 34 19.23 26.25 -5.62
N LYS A 35 20.04 25.37 -6.24
CA LYS A 35 19.79 24.94 -7.62
C LYS A 35 18.50 24.14 -7.75
N LEU A 36 18.14 23.32 -6.77
CA LEU A 36 16.85 22.62 -6.74
C LEU A 36 15.68 23.62 -6.69
N ARG A 37 15.76 24.65 -5.84
CA ARG A 37 14.77 25.74 -5.81
C ARG A 37 14.59 26.39 -7.19
N GLN A 38 15.69 26.72 -7.88
CA GLN A 38 15.62 27.31 -9.23
C GLN A 38 14.97 26.38 -10.25
N LEU A 39 15.29 25.08 -10.21
CA LEU A 39 14.70 24.08 -11.11
C LEU A 39 13.19 23.95 -10.88
N LEU A 40 12.72 24.14 -9.64
CA LEU A 40 11.29 24.16 -9.31
C LEU A 40 10.58 25.48 -9.68
N GLY A 41 11.29 26.45 -10.28
CA GLY A 41 10.71 27.74 -10.65
C GLY A 41 10.43 28.67 -9.47
N ASP A 42 11.29 28.63 -8.45
CA ASP A 42 11.21 29.49 -7.26
C ASP A 42 9.82 29.43 -6.58
N PRO A 43 9.39 28.24 -6.13
CA PRO A 43 8.08 28.10 -5.51
C PRO A 43 8.01 28.88 -4.19
N PRO A 44 6.85 29.46 -3.82
CA PRO A 44 6.71 30.26 -2.61
C PRO A 44 7.14 29.54 -1.33
N VAL A 45 6.94 28.21 -1.28
CA VAL A 45 7.33 27.36 -0.15
C VAL A 45 8.85 27.38 0.14
N LEU A 46 9.65 27.70 -0.89
CA LEU A 46 11.10 27.84 -0.79
C LEU A 46 11.54 29.31 -0.78
N GLY A 47 10.61 30.25 -0.59
CA GLY A 47 10.88 31.69 -0.69
C GLY A 47 11.99 32.18 0.24
N THR A 48 12.12 31.55 1.42
CA THR A 48 13.11 31.84 2.47
C THR A 48 14.51 31.27 2.19
N TRP A 49 14.68 30.48 1.12
CA TRP A 49 15.96 29.85 0.78
C TRP A 49 16.82 30.79 -0.05
N HIS A 50 17.70 31.55 0.60
CA HIS A 50 18.63 32.47 -0.02
C HIS A 50 20.03 31.85 -0.19
N ASN A 51 20.90 32.53 -0.93
CA ASN A 51 22.28 32.09 -1.16
C ASN A 51 23.15 32.07 0.11
N TYR A 52 22.75 32.80 1.14
CA TYR A 52 23.39 32.83 2.46
C TYR A 52 22.63 32.03 3.53
N THR A 53 21.60 31.26 3.15
CA THR A 53 20.84 30.45 4.12
C THR A 53 21.71 29.35 4.70
N ASP A 54 21.84 29.34 6.02
CA ASP A 54 22.44 28.23 6.76
C ASP A 54 21.40 27.13 6.98
N PHE A 55 21.49 26.07 6.17
CA PHE A 55 20.55 24.94 6.19
C PHE A 55 20.79 23.90 7.29
N CYS A 56 21.86 24.00 8.08
CA CYS A 56 22.16 23.00 9.10
C CYS A 56 22.04 23.57 10.51
N TYR A 57 22.38 24.85 10.69
CA TYR A 57 22.37 25.50 11.99
C TYR A 57 21.38 26.66 12.09
N GLY A 58 20.85 27.12 10.95
CA GLY A 58 19.77 28.11 10.91
C GLY A 58 18.38 27.51 11.21
N GLY A 59 17.46 28.35 11.69
CA GLY A 59 16.05 27.97 11.92
C GLY A 59 15.05 28.64 10.97
N ASP A 60 15.40 29.81 10.42
CA ASP A 60 14.44 30.74 9.82
C ASP A 60 13.86 30.28 8.46
N TYR A 61 14.45 29.25 7.85
CA TYR A 61 13.98 28.68 6.58
C TYR A 61 13.03 27.49 6.77
N LYS A 62 12.93 26.92 7.97
CA LYS A 62 12.15 25.72 8.25
C LYS A 62 10.66 26.06 8.25
N THR A 63 9.89 25.43 7.38
CA THR A 63 8.43 25.52 7.35
C THR A 63 7.82 24.13 7.47
N ALA A 64 6.51 24.07 7.71
CA ALA A 64 5.78 22.80 7.66
C ALA A 64 5.88 22.09 6.29
N SER A 65 6.23 22.84 5.24
CA SER A 65 6.21 22.40 3.85
C SER A 65 7.60 22.35 3.21
N ALA A 66 8.64 22.88 3.86
CA ALA A 66 10.03 22.79 3.41
C ALA A 66 10.99 22.74 4.59
N LEU A 67 11.78 21.66 4.67
CA LEU A 67 12.73 21.41 5.74
C LEU A 67 13.97 20.68 5.21
N VAL A 68 15.13 21.09 5.73
CA VAL A 68 16.42 20.42 5.53
C VAL A 68 16.96 20.05 6.91
N GLU A 69 17.36 18.80 7.07
CA GLU A 69 18.09 18.34 8.26
C GLU A 69 19.48 17.85 7.89
N CYS A 70 20.44 18.14 8.76
CA CYS A 70 21.82 17.76 8.61
C CYS A 70 22.28 16.88 9.78
N TYR A 71 23.24 16.01 9.49
CA TYR A 71 24.01 15.28 10.50
C TYR A 71 25.49 15.45 10.15
N GLU A 72 26.30 15.86 11.13
CA GLU A 72 27.75 16.12 10.93
C GLU A 72 28.02 16.94 9.65
N ASP A 73 27.32 18.06 9.47
CA ASP A 73 27.46 19.00 8.33
C ASP A 73 27.10 18.47 6.95
N SER A 74 26.37 17.36 6.88
CA SER A 74 25.86 16.84 5.62
C SER A 74 24.35 16.72 5.64
N VAL A 75 23.69 17.11 4.54
CA VAL A 75 22.24 17.01 4.39
C VAL A 75 21.83 15.54 4.37
N THR A 76 21.06 15.14 5.37
CA THR A 76 20.54 13.78 5.52
C THR A 76 19.05 13.68 5.26
N GLN A 77 18.30 14.78 5.44
CA GLN A 77 16.87 14.82 5.14
C GLN A 77 16.51 16.05 4.32
N LEU A 78 15.71 15.84 3.28
CA LEU A 78 15.17 16.90 2.44
C LEU A 78 13.67 16.69 2.28
N HIS A 79 12.90 17.66 2.73
CA HIS A 79 11.45 17.71 2.60
C HIS A 79 11.07 18.97 1.83
N ILE A 80 10.40 18.79 0.70
CA ILE A 80 9.78 19.87 -0.08
C ILE A 80 8.39 19.39 -0.47
N MET A 81 7.38 20.08 0.02
CA MET A 81 5.97 19.74 -0.13
C MET A 81 5.25 20.97 -0.69
N GLY A 82 4.55 20.83 -1.80
CA GLY A 82 3.74 21.90 -2.36
C GLY A 82 2.41 22.06 -1.65
N ASP A 83 1.74 23.19 -1.88
CA ASP A 83 0.45 23.51 -1.28
C ASP A 83 -0.68 22.60 -1.83
N PRO A 84 -1.34 21.77 -0.99
CA PRO A 84 -2.42 20.88 -1.41
C PRO A 84 -3.60 21.59 -2.08
N GLY A 85 -3.83 22.87 -1.76
CA GLY A 85 -4.93 23.67 -2.31
C GLY A 85 -4.61 24.34 -3.64
N ALA A 86 -3.32 24.52 -3.95
CA ALA A 86 -2.88 25.05 -5.23
C ALA A 86 -2.84 23.91 -6.25
N ARG A 87 -3.94 23.72 -7.01
CA ARG A 87 -3.92 22.85 -8.20
C ARG A 87 -2.69 23.21 -9.04
N GLY A 88 -1.77 22.25 -9.13
CA GLY A 88 -0.34 22.45 -9.33
C GLY A 88 0.00 23.63 -10.22
N ARG A 89 0.75 24.60 -9.66
CA ARG A 89 1.42 25.60 -10.49
C ARG A 89 2.31 24.82 -11.47
N PRO A 90 2.12 24.96 -12.80
CA PRO A 90 2.93 24.23 -13.75
C PRO A 90 4.40 24.60 -13.52
N LEU A 91 5.25 23.59 -13.38
CA LEU A 91 6.69 23.78 -13.36
C LEU A 91 7.11 24.53 -14.64
N PRO A 92 8.24 25.26 -14.62
CA PRO A 92 8.76 25.91 -15.82
C PRO A 92 8.82 24.91 -16.99
N ALA A 93 8.50 25.35 -18.22
CA ALA A 93 8.59 24.48 -19.40
C ALA A 93 10.00 23.91 -19.63
N THR A 94 11.02 24.54 -19.04
CA THR A 94 12.42 24.11 -19.03
C THR A 94 12.75 23.07 -17.96
N PHE A 95 11.78 22.67 -17.14
CA PHE A 95 11.98 21.67 -16.10
C PHE A 95 12.46 20.35 -16.70
N SER A 96 13.43 19.73 -16.04
CA SER A 96 13.95 18.42 -16.41
C SER A 96 14.14 17.59 -15.15
N ILE A 97 13.43 16.45 -15.10
CA ILE A 97 13.54 15.50 -14.00
C ILE A 97 14.97 14.95 -13.88
N ASP A 98 15.67 14.75 -15.00
CA ASP A 98 17.07 14.33 -15.04
C ASP A 98 18.02 15.37 -14.43
N ALA A 99 17.84 16.66 -14.76
CA ALA A 99 18.64 17.74 -14.18
C ALA A 99 18.37 17.87 -12.67
N PHE A 100 17.12 17.70 -12.27
CA PHE A 100 16.70 17.73 -10.88
C PHE A 100 17.34 16.61 -10.05
N PHE A 101 17.21 15.34 -10.48
CA PHE A 101 17.84 14.21 -9.79
C PHE A 101 19.37 14.19 -9.93
N THR A 102 19.93 14.77 -11.00
CA THR A 102 21.39 14.99 -11.08
C THR A 102 21.85 15.96 -10.00
N THR A 103 21.08 17.00 -9.71
CA THR A 103 21.37 17.95 -8.63
C THR A 103 21.20 17.30 -7.27
N LEU A 104 20.13 16.53 -7.05
CA LEU A 104 19.94 15.74 -5.81
C LEU A 104 21.11 14.79 -5.54
N SER A 105 21.67 14.17 -6.59
CA SER A 105 22.81 13.24 -6.43
C SER A 105 24.09 13.89 -5.86
N ARG A 106 24.12 15.22 -5.71
CA ARG A 106 25.19 15.97 -5.01
C ARG A 106 24.98 16.08 -3.50
N LEU A 107 23.92 15.46 -2.97
CA LEU A 107 23.65 15.29 -1.55
C LEU A 107 23.87 13.79 -1.19
N PRO A 108 25.13 13.35 -1.05
CA PRO A 108 25.46 11.92 -0.99
C PRO A 108 24.97 11.21 0.28
N ASP A 109 24.73 11.98 1.35
CA ASP A 109 24.30 11.44 2.64
C ASP A 109 22.79 11.44 2.86
N LEU A 110 22.03 11.74 1.81
CA LEU A 110 20.58 11.82 1.87
C LEU A 110 19.97 10.45 2.20
N LYS A 111 19.25 10.41 3.32
CA LYS A 111 18.50 9.26 3.83
C LYS A 111 17.01 9.40 3.62
N VAL A 112 16.49 10.61 3.78
CA VAL A 112 15.05 10.90 3.65
C VAL A 112 14.85 11.94 2.55
N LEU A 113 14.05 11.58 1.55
CA LEU A 113 13.67 12.47 0.46
C LEU A 113 12.15 12.51 0.35
N THR A 114 11.56 13.66 0.65
CA THR A 114 10.14 13.94 0.47
C THR A 114 9.96 15.07 -0.54
N LEU A 115 9.29 14.76 -1.65
CA LEU A 115 9.04 15.66 -2.78
C LEU A 115 7.58 15.52 -3.19
N THR A 116 6.65 16.09 -2.43
CA THR A 116 5.21 15.87 -2.64
C THR A 116 4.52 17.07 -3.23
N ASN A 117 3.58 16.86 -4.15
CA ASN A 117 2.75 17.94 -4.68
C ASN A 117 3.54 19.11 -5.31
N LEU A 118 4.64 18.80 -5.99
CA LEU A 118 5.52 19.80 -6.63
C LEU A 118 5.28 19.94 -8.13
N GLY A 119 4.36 19.14 -8.69
CA GLY A 119 4.12 19.08 -10.12
C GLY A 119 5.28 18.47 -10.92
N LEU A 120 6.15 17.66 -10.28
CA LEU A 120 7.24 16.97 -10.97
C LEU A 120 6.67 16.07 -12.07
N TRP A 121 7.20 16.18 -13.27
CA TRP A 121 6.78 15.35 -14.41
C TRP A 121 7.99 14.73 -15.09
N GLY A 122 7.77 13.68 -15.87
CA GLY A 122 8.83 12.89 -16.49
C GLY A 122 9.00 11.50 -15.87
N PRO A 123 9.75 10.61 -16.52
CA PRO A 123 10.07 9.30 -15.96
C PRO A 123 11.06 9.41 -14.81
N LEU A 124 10.95 8.51 -13.83
CA LEU A 124 11.93 8.42 -12.74
C LEU A 124 13.32 8.08 -13.31
N PRO A 125 14.35 8.93 -13.09
CA PRO A 125 15.66 8.75 -13.71
C PRO A 125 16.50 7.71 -12.95
N GLY A 126 16.29 6.42 -13.25
CA GLY A 126 16.93 5.28 -12.58
C GLY A 126 18.44 5.37 -12.42
N GLY A 127 19.15 5.87 -13.44
CA GLY A 127 20.61 6.03 -13.41
C GLY A 127 21.10 7.13 -12.45
N LYS A 128 20.27 8.14 -12.16
CA LYS A 128 20.60 9.23 -11.24
C LYS A 128 20.20 8.90 -9.81
N ILE A 129 18.98 8.41 -9.62
CA ILE A 129 18.48 8.04 -8.28
C ILE A 129 19.33 6.94 -7.65
N SER A 130 19.83 5.99 -8.43
CA SER A 130 20.71 4.91 -7.93
C SER A 130 22.05 5.36 -7.35
N ARG A 131 22.43 6.63 -7.51
CA ARG A 131 23.62 7.23 -6.88
C ARG A 131 23.39 7.59 -5.41
N LEU A 132 22.13 7.73 -4.99
CA LEU A 132 21.73 8.09 -3.63
C LEU A 132 21.59 6.84 -2.75
N GLN A 133 22.67 6.07 -2.61
CA GLN A 133 22.65 4.72 -2.01
C GLN A 133 22.28 4.68 -0.52
N LYS A 134 22.35 5.82 0.17
CA LYS A 134 21.97 5.95 1.58
C LYS A 134 20.48 6.24 1.78
N LEU A 135 19.68 6.38 0.71
CA LEU A 135 18.25 6.59 0.82
C LEU A 135 17.58 5.42 1.54
N GLU A 136 16.84 5.76 2.59
CA GLU A 136 16.03 4.87 3.41
C GLU A 136 14.54 5.13 3.17
N ILE A 137 14.16 6.40 2.94
CA ILE A 137 12.78 6.82 2.71
C ILE A 137 12.72 7.72 1.49
N VAL A 138 11.87 7.36 0.53
CA VAL A 138 11.54 8.16 -0.65
C VAL A 138 10.04 8.33 -0.73
N ASN A 139 9.57 9.58 -0.68
CA ASN A 139 8.19 9.94 -0.94
C ASN A 139 8.13 10.97 -2.08
N VAL A 140 7.56 10.58 -3.22
CA VAL A 140 7.38 11.42 -4.41
C VAL A 140 5.90 11.52 -4.80
N SER A 141 5.01 11.36 -3.83
CA SER A 141 3.56 11.30 -4.07
C SER A 141 2.95 12.61 -4.56
N SER A 142 1.79 12.49 -5.21
CA SER A 142 1.02 13.63 -5.74
C SER A 142 1.82 14.46 -6.74
N ASN A 143 2.46 13.80 -7.71
CA ASN A 143 3.15 14.47 -8.81
C ASN A 143 2.60 13.92 -10.14
N TYR A 144 3.24 14.28 -11.24
CA TYR A 144 2.91 13.86 -12.60
C TYR A 144 3.99 12.93 -13.18
N LEU A 145 4.63 12.11 -12.33
CA LEU A 145 5.64 11.17 -12.78
C LEU A 145 4.99 10.04 -13.58
N TYR A 146 5.57 9.69 -14.73
CA TYR A 146 5.02 8.69 -15.64
C TYR A 146 6.07 7.66 -16.07
N GLY A 147 5.67 6.68 -16.88
CA GLY A 147 6.54 5.58 -17.31
C GLY A 147 6.72 4.50 -16.23
N GLU A 148 7.61 3.53 -16.50
CA GLU A 148 7.79 2.38 -15.62
C GLU A 148 8.68 2.69 -14.40
N LEU A 149 8.57 1.88 -13.35
CA LEU A 149 9.54 1.87 -12.26
C LEU A 149 10.93 1.46 -12.79
N PRO A 150 11.95 2.32 -12.70
CA PRO A 150 13.24 2.02 -13.30
C PRO A 150 14.03 1.02 -12.44
N ARG A 151 14.71 0.08 -13.10
CA ARG A 151 15.57 -0.93 -12.43
C ARG A 151 16.67 -0.32 -11.55
N GLY A 152 17.04 0.95 -11.77
CA GLY A 152 17.98 1.67 -10.92
C GLY A 152 17.56 1.71 -9.43
N LEU A 153 16.27 1.65 -9.12
CA LEU A 153 15.76 1.58 -7.75
C LEU A 153 16.24 0.35 -6.99
N SER A 154 16.49 -0.78 -7.69
CA SER A 154 16.98 -2.01 -7.07
C SER A 154 18.39 -1.87 -6.49
N ARG A 155 19.12 -0.79 -6.84
CA ARG A 155 20.45 -0.49 -6.29
C ARG A 155 20.40 0.25 -4.95
N LEU A 156 19.23 0.72 -4.54
CA LEU A 156 19.04 1.39 -3.26
C LEU A 156 18.89 0.36 -2.14
N GLY A 157 20.00 -0.29 -1.78
CA GLY A 157 20.01 -1.40 -0.82
C GLY A 157 19.55 -1.01 0.60
N SER A 158 19.61 0.29 0.93
CA SER A 158 19.17 0.85 2.22
C SER A 158 17.68 1.22 2.25
N LEU A 159 16.98 1.16 1.10
CA LEU A 159 15.63 1.70 0.98
C LEU A 159 14.64 0.82 1.75
N GLN A 160 13.92 1.46 2.68
CA GLN A 160 12.92 0.86 3.54
C GLN A 160 11.50 1.27 3.14
N THR A 161 11.33 2.50 2.66
CA THR A 161 10.03 3.06 2.31
C THR A 161 10.08 3.72 0.94
N LEU A 162 9.21 3.27 0.04
CA LEU A 162 8.94 3.91 -1.25
C LEU A 162 7.45 4.24 -1.34
N VAL A 163 7.14 5.53 -1.40
CA VAL A 163 5.79 6.06 -1.60
C VAL A 163 5.78 6.91 -2.86
N ALA A 164 5.04 6.47 -3.87
CA ALA A 164 4.86 7.20 -5.13
C ALA A 164 3.38 7.25 -5.54
N ASP A 165 2.50 7.38 -4.53
CA ASP A 165 1.05 7.46 -4.73
C ASP A 165 0.65 8.68 -5.57
N HIS A 166 -0.50 8.62 -6.24
CA HIS A 166 -1.07 9.74 -6.99
C HIS A 166 -0.07 10.29 -8.03
N ASN A 167 0.34 9.42 -8.95
CA ASN A 167 1.18 9.73 -10.10
C ASN A 167 0.58 9.05 -11.35
N MET A 168 1.31 9.03 -12.46
CA MET A 168 0.94 8.35 -13.71
C MET A 168 1.92 7.21 -14.01
N LEU A 169 2.49 6.57 -12.99
CA LEU A 169 3.45 5.47 -13.16
C LEU A 169 2.76 4.26 -13.76
N GLY A 170 3.29 3.77 -14.87
CA GLY A 170 2.71 2.70 -15.67
C GLY A 170 3.58 1.43 -15.73
N GLY A 171 3.28 0.59 -16.71
CA GLY A 171 3.98 -0.69 -16.90
C GLY A 171 3.62 -1.74 -15.86
N LYS A 172 4.38 -2.84 -15.85
CA LYS A 172 4.17 -3.96 -14.91
C LYS A 172 4.87 -3.70 -13.58
N LEU A 173 4.30 -4.20 -12.49
CA LEU A 173 5.02 -4.23 -11.21
C LEU A 173 6.26 -5.15 -11.36
N PRO A 174 7.47 -4.63 -11.16
CA PRO A 174 8.67 -5.37 -11.54
C PRO A 174 9.06 -6.44 -10.54
N GLY A 175 9.44 -7.61 -11.05
CA GLY A 175 9.85 -8.74 -10.19
C GLY A 175 11.15 -8.50 -9.41
N TRP A 176 12.00 -7.55 -9.84
CA TRP A 176 13.26 -7.19 -9.17
C TRP A 176 13.06 -6.48 -7.83
N LEU A 177 11.82 -6.11 -7.45
CA LEU A 177 11.52 -5.56 -6.12
C LEU A 177 11.92 -6.51 -4.99
N LYS A 178 11.95 -7.82 -5.24
CA LYS A 178 12.46 -8.81 -4.27
C LYS A 178 13.93 -8.63 -3.91
N ASP A 179 14.70 -7.99 -4.79
CA ASP A 179 16.14 -7.79 -4.62
C ASP A 179 16.44 -6.62 -3.66
N MET A 180 15.41 -5.98 -3.10
CA MET A 180 15.50 -4.88 -2.14
C MET A 180 15.27 -5.42 -0.71
N PRO A 181 16.34 -5.80 0.02
CA PRO A 181 16.21 -6.62 1.23
C PRO A 181 15.58 -5.89 2.42
N LEU A 182 15.62 -4.56 2.44
CA LEU A 182 15.10 -3.74 3.53
C LEU A 182 13.74 -3.10 3.24
N LEU A 183 13.21 -3.25 2.02
CA LEU A 183 11.96 -2.61 1.62
C LEU A 183 10.79 -3.15 2.46
N ALA A 184 10.28 -2.29 3.33
CA ALA A 184 9.23 -2.59 4.30
C ALA A 184 7.89 -1.97 3.89
N VAL A 185 7.91 -0.83 3.21
CA VAL A 185 6.71 -0.13 2.76
C VAL A 185 6.83 0.17 1.27
N LEU A 186 5.89 -0.34 0.49
CA LEU A 186 5.71 -0.01 -0.92
C LEU A 186 4.29 0.49 -1.14
N SER A 187 4.17 1.77 -1.52
CA SER A 187 2.90 2.39 -1.87
C SER A 187 2.98 3.02 -3.26
N LEU A 188 2.14 2.53 -4.17
CA LEU A 188 1.99 2.98 -5.55
C LEU A 188 0.49 3.21 -5.87
N ARG A 189 -0.28 3.65 -4.87
CA ARG A 189 -1.72 3.89 -4.99
C ARG A 189 -2.01 4.90 -6.07
N ASN A 190 -3.11 4.73 -6.81
CA ASN A 190 -3.59 5.72 -7.77
C ASN A 190 -2.53 6.06 -8.82
N ASN A 191 -2.19 5.06 -9.62
CA ASN A 191 -1.25 5.09 -10.73
C ASN A 191 -1.87 4.29 -11.90
N THR A 192 -1.12 4.08 -12.99
CA THR A 192 -1.57 3.37 -14.19
C THR A 192 -0.90 2.00 -14.35
N LEU A 193 -0.44 1.38 -13.25
CA LEU A 193 0.23 0.08 -13.28
C LEU A 193 -0.71 -0.99 -13.85
N GLN A 194 -0.17 -1.88 -14.67
CA GLN A 194 -0.96 -2.84 -15.43
C GLN A 194 -0.35 -4.25 -15.45
N GLY A 195 -1.13 -5.22 -15.93
CA GLY A 195 -0.72 -6.61 -16.02
C GLY A 195 -0.77 -7.36 -14.69
N THR A 196 -0.11 -8.51 -14.64
CA THR A 196 -0.13 -9.42 -13.48
C THR A 196 0.91 -9.04 -12.43
N LEU A 197 0.58 -9.26 -11.16
CA LEU A 197 1.55 -9.16 -10.07
C LEU A 197 2.61 -10.28 -10.17
N PRO A 198 3.89 -9.97 -9.94
CA PRO A 198 4.95 -10.97 -10.02
C PRO A 198 4.91 -11.91 -8.82
N GLU A 199 5.12 -13.20 -9.07
CA GLU A 199 5.22 -14.23 -8.03
C GLU A 199 6.34 -13.96 -7.00
N SER A 200 7.33 -13.14 -7.35
CA SER A 200 8.42 -12.74 -6.46
C SER A 200 7.99 -11.86 -5.29
N LEU A 201 6.76 -11.35 -5.25
CA LEU A 201 6.26 -10.59 -4.09
C LEU A 201 6.29 -11.41 -2.80
N LYS A 202 6.11 -12.73 -2.88
CA LYS A 202 6.23 -13.64 -1.74
C LYS A 202 7.66 -13.79 -1.20
N ASP A 203 8.65 -13.32 -1.96
CA ASP A 203 10.07 -13.40 -1.63
C ASP A 203 10.60 -12.08 -1.03
N MET A 204 9.71 -11.22 -0.49
CA MET A 204 10.05 -9.94 0.14
C MET A 204 9.95 -10.00 1.68
N PRO A 205 10.99 -10.51 2.40
CA PRO A 205 10.87 -10.88 3.82
C PRO A 205 10.66 -9.69 4.77
N SER A 206 11.06 -8.49 4.35
CA SER A 206 10.97 -7.26 5.16
C SER A 206 9.64 -6.52 4.96
N LEU A 207 8.85 -6.89 3.96
CA LEU A 207 7.63 -6.17 3.60
C LEU A 207 6.59 -6.22 4.73
N ARG A 208 6.09 -5.04 5.09
CA ARG A 208 5.08 -4.81 6.14
C ARG A 208 3.81 -4.18 5.56
N SER A 209 3.95 -3.32 4.56
CA SER A 209 2.83 -2.65 3.91
C SER A 209 2.99 -2.68 2.40
N LEU A 210 1.96 -3.20 1.72
CA LEU A 210 1.87 -3.24 0.26
C LEU A 210 0.56 -2.60 -0.18
N VAL A 211 0.66 -1.43 -0.80
CA VAL A 211 -0.48 -0.62 -1.23
C VAL A 211 -0.38 -0.37 -2.73
N LEU A 212 -1.25 -1.02 -3.51
CA LEU A 212 -1.34 -0.92 -4.97
C LEU A 212 -2.76 -0.57 -5.43
N ALA A 213 -3.58 -0.03 -4.53
CA ALA A 213 -4.97 0.30 -4.80
C ALA A 213 -5.13 1.32 -5.93
N SER A 214 -6.23 1.24 -6.68
CA SER A 214 -6.58 2.12 -7.79
C SER A 214 -5.49 2.10 -8.88
N ASN A 215 -5.30 0.93 -9.48
CA ASN A 215 -4.44 0.72 -10.65
C ASN A 215 -5.20 -0.14 -11.67
N ASN A 216 -4.55 -0.52 -12.77
CA ASN A 216 -5.09 -1.41 -13.79
C ASN A 216 -4.51 -2.84 -13.71
N LEU A 217 -4.20 -3.31 -12.48
CA LEU A 217 -3.62 -4.65 -12.27
C LEU A 217 -4.66 -5.74 -12.51
N SER A 218 -4.24 -6.88 -13.04
CA SER A 218 -5.13 -7.98 -13.43
C SER A 218 -4.55 -9.36 -13.11
N GLY A 219 -5.38 -10.39 -13.23
CA GLY A 219 -4.99 -11.77 -12.95
C GLY A 219 -4.97 -12.10 -11.46
N ASN A 220 -4.35 -13.22 -11.12
CA ASN A 220 -4.37 -13.72 -9.75
C ASN A 220 -3.47 -12.88 -8.84
N LEU A 221 -3.94 -12.65 -7.61
CA LEU A 221 -3.11 -12.12 -6.53
C LEU A 221 -2.24 -13.27 -6.00
N PRO A 222 -0.89 -13.21 -6.09
CA PRO A 222 -0.01 -14.26 -5.56
C PRO A 222 -0.17 -14.40 -4.04
N ASP A 223 0.21 -15.56 -3.51
CA ASP A 223 0.21 -15.79 -2.06
C ASP A 223 1.20 -14.85 -1.37
N LEU A 224 0.73 -14.17 -0.32
CA LEU A 224 1.47 -13.18 0.46
C LEU A 224 1.64 -13.66 1.91
N ASP A 225 2.05 -14.92 2.10
CA ASP A 225 2.37 -15.51 3.41
C ASP A 225 3.74 -15.03 3.93
N LEU A 226 3.84 -13.71 4.08
CA LEU A 226 5.03 -13.00 4.55
C LEU A 226 4.94 -12.80 6.06
N LYS A 227 6.03 -13.13 6.76
CA LYS A 227 6.09 -13.13 8.24
C LYS A 227 5.87 -11.77 8.90
N ASN A 228 6.08 -10.68 8.17
CA ASN A 228 6.04 -9.31 8.68
C ASN A 228 4.94 -8.46 8.04
N LEU A 229 4.21 -9.01 7.06
CA LEU A 229 3.17 -8.27 6.35
C LEU A 229 2.00 -8.00 7.29
N GLN A 230 1.58 -6.74 7.30
CA GLN A 230 0.53 -6.21 8.18
C GLN A 230 -0.58 -5.56 7.36
N VAL A 231 -0.24 -4.88 6.28
CA VAL A 231 -1.19 -4.11 5.45
C VAL A 231 -1.11 -4.58 4.00
N ILE A 232 -2.28 -4.95 3.47
CA ILE A 232 -2.51 -5.25 2.06
C ILE A 232 -3.65 -4.36 1.59
N ASP A 233 -3.39 -3.48 0.63
CA ASP A 233 -4.43 -2.70 -0.01
C ASP A 233 -4.29 -2.78 -1.54
N MET A 234 -5.22 -3.51 -2.15
CA MET A 234 -5.29 -3.80 -3.58
C MET A 234 -6.63 -3.35 -4.17
N ALA A 235 -7.38 -2.48 -3.49
CA ALA A 235 -8.71 -2.07 -3.92
C ALA A 235 -8.72 -1.48 -5.33
N ASN A 236 -9.85 -1.56 -6.02
CA ASN A 236 -10.08 -0.94 -7.33
C ASN A 236 -9.02 -1.36 -8.36
N ASN A 237 -8.97 -2.66 -8.64
CA ASN A 237 -8.16 -3.28 -9.68
C ASN A 237 -9.01 -4.34 -10.40
N ALA A 238 -8.39 -5.17 -11.24
CA ALA A 238 -9.02 -6.32 -11.90
C ALA A 238 -8.46 -7.66 -11.39
N LEU A 239 -8.09 -7.75 -10.10
CA LEU A 239 -7.47 -8.94 -9.50
C LEU A 239 -8.51 -10.01 -9.16
N GLY A 240 -8.12 -11.28 -9.26
CA GLY A 240 -8.97 -12.44 -9.00
C GLY A 240 -8.54 -13.65 -9.82
N PRO A 241 -9.17 -14.82 -9.65
CA PRO A 241 -10.41 -15.04 -8.89
C PRO A 241 -10.20 -15.43 -7.41
N LYS A 242 -8.99 -15.82 -7.02
CA LYS A 242 -8.69 -16.44 -5.71
C LYS A 242 -8.25 -15.43 -4.66
N PHE A 243 -8.77 -15.57 -3.44
CA PHE A 243 -8.21 -14.89 -2.26
C PHE A 243 -6.81 -15.44 -1.97
N PRO A 244 -5.79 -14.60 -1.76
CA PRO A 244 -4.41 -15.06 -1.54
C PRO A 244 -4.24 -15.66 -0.15
N ARG A 245 -3.28 -16.56 0.02
CA ARG A 245 -2.82 -16.91 1.36
C ARG A 245 -2.13 -15.71 1.99
N VAL A 246 -2.42 -15.46 3.27
CA VAL A 246 -1.83 -14.34 4.01
C VAL A 246 -1.28 -14.82 5.35
N GLY A 247 -0.23 -14.13 5.81
CA GLY A 247 0.39 -14.41 7.10
C GLY A 247 -0.49 -14.00 8.29
N ARG A 248 -0.23 -14.59 9.46
CA ARG A 248 -1.01 -14.33 10.69
C ARG A 248 -0.85 -12.93 11.29
N LYS A 249 0.14 -12.16 10.84
CA LYS A 249 0.40 -10.79 11.31
C LYS A 249 -0.40 -9.73 10.56
N VAL A 250 -1.17 -10.13 9.56
CA VAL A 250 -1.97 -9.20 8.77
C VAL A 250 -3.05 -8.57 9.65
N ALA A 251 -3.05 -7.24 9.66
CA ALA A 251 -3.99 -6.40 10.40
C ALA A 251 -5.02 -5.73 9.48
N SER A 252 -4.65 -5.44 8.23
CA SER A 252 -5.56 -4.82 7.26
C SER A 252 -5.47 -5.51 5.90
N VAL A 253 -6.61 -5.97 5.40
CA VAL A 253 -6.79 -6.51 4.05
C VAL A 253 -7.92 -5.76 3.36
N VAL A 254 -7.56 -5.03 2.30
CA VAL A 254 -8.50 -4.25 1.49
C VAL A 254 -8.38 -4.72 0.04
N LEU A 255 -9.40 -5.44 -0.42
CA LEU A 255 -9.51 -6.02 -1.76
C LEU A 255 -10.76 -5.51 -2.50
N ALA A 256 -11.38 -4.45 -2.00
CA ALA A 256 -12.64 -3.91 -2.52
C ALA A 256 -12.57 -3.60 -4.03
N GLY A 257 -13.67 -3.78 -4.78
CA GLY A 257 -13.74 -3.37 -6.18
C GLY A 257 -12.78 -4.15 -7.09
N ASN A 258 -12.82 -5.48 -7.02
CA ASN A 258 -11.98 -6.38 -7.82
C ASN A 258 -12.82 -7.47 -8.52
N LYS A 259 -12.18 -8.52 -9.04
CA LYS A 259 -12.80 -9.65 -9.74
C LYS A 259 -12.65 -10.97 -8.99
N PHE A 260 -12.46 -10.95 -7.67
CA PHE A 260 -12.40 -12.18 -6.86
C PHE A 260 -13.75 -12.89 -6.89
N SER A 261 -13.75 -14.20 -7.16
CA SER A 261 -14.98 -14.98 -7.39
C SER A 261 -15.03 -16.32 -6.67
N ASP A 262 -13.93 -16.76 -6.06
CA ASP A 262 -13.92 -17.97 -5.24
C ASP A 262 -14.55 -17.69 -3.87
N GLY A 263 -14.61 -18.70 -2.99
CA GLY A 263 -15.05 -18.52 -1.61
C GLY A 263 -13.94 -17.95 -0.71
N LEU A 264 -14.33 -17.32 0.41
CA LEU A 264 -13.37 -16.90 1.43
C LEU A 264 -12.79 -18.11 2.18
N PRO A 265 -11.46 -18.15 2.42
CA PRO A 265 -10.81 -19.23 3.14
C PRO A 265 -11.06 -19.11 4.66
N ALA A 266 -12.20 -19.65 5.11
CA ALA A 266 -12.69 -19.54 6.48
C ALA A 266 -11.65 -19.93 7.55
N ASP A 267 -11.02 -21.10 7.42
CA ASP A 267 -10.06 -21.62 8.39
C ASP A 267 -8.82 -20.73 8.52
N MET A 268 -8.34 -20.17 7.40
CA MET A 268 -7.18 -19.29 7.40
C MET A 268 -7.51 -17.96 8.08
N LEU A 269 -8.61 -17.31 7.67
CA LEU A 269 -9.01 -16.01 8.22
C LEU A 269 -9.41 -16.08 9.69
N ALA A 270 -10.00 -17.20 10.13
CA ALA A 270 -10.28 -17.43 11.56
C ALA A 270 -9.02 -17.47 12.42
N SER A 271 -7.85 -17.74 11.83
CA SER A 271 -6.55 -17.72 12.52
C SER A 271 -5.87 -16.34 12.55
N CYS A 272 -6.42 -15.35 11.85
CA CYS A 272 -5.89 -13.98 11.78
C CYS A 272 -6.39 -13.13 12.96
N TYR A 273 -5.96 -13.45 14.18
CA TYR A 273 -6.40 -12.76 15.41
C TYR A 273 -6.04 -11.27 15.48
N LEU A 274 -5.06 -10.81 14.68
CA LEU A 274 -4.67 -9.40 14.58
C LEU A 274 -5.45 -8.63 13.51
N LEU A 275 -6.37 -9.28 12.78
CA LEU A 275 -7.11 -8.65 11.70
C LEU A 275 -8.07 -7.60 12.25
N GLU A 276 -7.77 -6.33 11.98
CA GLU A 276 -8.55 -5.15 12.37
C GLU A 276 -9.49 -4.71 11.25
N ARG A 277 -9.05 -4.83 9.99
CA ARG A 277 -9.81 -4.39 8.82
C ARG A 277 -9.85 -5.47 7.74
N LEU A 278 -11.06 -5.87 7.36
CA LEU A 278 -11.30 -6.68 6.17
C LEU A 278 -12.35 -6.01 5.29
N ASP A 279 -11.94 -5.58 4.10
CA ASP A 279 -12.83 -5.04 3.09
C ASP A 279 -12.70 -5.84 1.79
N VAL A 280 -13.72 -6.62 1.47
CA VAL A 280 -13.81 -7.42 0.24
C VAL A 280 -15.02 -7.02 -0.60
N SER A 281 -15.54 -5.82 -0.37
CA SER A 281 -16.76 -5.32 -1.02
C SER A 281 -16.61 -5.15 -2.54
N GLY A 282 -17.72 -5.13 -3.26
CA GLY A 282 -17.72 -4.89 -4.71
C GLY A 282 -16.92 -5.93 -5.50
N ASN A 283 -17.07 -7.20 -5.16
CA ASN A 283 -16.39 -8.33 -5.80
C ASN A 283 -17.43 -9.33 -6.33
N ARG A 284 -17.00 -10.55 -6.64
CA ARG A 284 -17.86 -11.65 -7.11
C ARG A 284 -17.77 -12.87 -6.19
N PHE A 285 -17.33 -12.69 -4.94
CA PHE A 285 -17.13 -13.80 -3.99
C PHE A 285 -18.42 -14.61 -3.84
N VAL A 286 -18.26 -15.94 -3.75
CA VAL A 286 -19.36 -16.89 -3.57
C VAL A 286 -19.16 -17.74 -2.32
N GLY A 287 -20.06 -18.68 -2.05
CA GLY A 287 -19.94 -19.60 -0.92
C GLY A 287 -20.50 -19.02 0.38
N PRO A 288 -20.47 -19.79 1.47
CA PRO A 288 -20.99 -19.34 2.76
C PRO A 288 -20.08 -18.26 3.35
N PHE A 289 -20.68 -17.20 3.89
CA PHE A 289 -19.95 -16.21 4.68
C PHE A 289 -19.47 -16.83 6.02
N PRO A 290 -18.17 -16.75 6.34
CA PRO A 290 -17.64 -17.26 7.61
C PRO A 290 -18.00 -16.34 8.79
N ALA A 291 -19.12 -16.61 9.44
CA ALA A 291 -19.63 -15.82 10.56
C ALA A 291 -18.63 -15.67 11.74
N ALA A 292 -17.64 -16.56 11.86
CA ALA A 292 -16.55 -16.45 12.83
C ALA A 292 -15.77 -15.12 12.72
N LEU A 293 -15.74 -14.49 11.53
CA LEU A 293 -15.11 -13.18 11.34
C LEU A 293 -15.74 -12.08 12.21
N LEU A 294 -17.04 -12.19 12.51
CA LEU A 294 -17.74 -11.25 13.39
C LEU A 294 -17.23 -11.32 14.84
N SER A 295 -16.63 -12.44 15.23
CA SER A 295 -16.15 -12.69 16.60
C SER A 295 -14.64 -12.51 16.76
N LEU A 296 -13.93 -12.10 15.72
CA LEU A 296 -12.48 -11.90 15.80
C LEU A 296 -12.14 -10.77 16.79
N PRO A 297 -11.12 -10.96 17.65
CA PRO A 297 -10.90 -10.10 18.81
C PRO A 297 -10.47 -8.67 18.45
N SER A 298 -9.66 -8.53 17.39
CA SER A 298 -9.16 -7.23 16.94
C SER A 298 -10.01 -6.60 15.85
N MET A 299 -11.06 -7.26 15.34
CA MET A 299 -11.82 -6.76 14.20
C MET A 299 -12.57 -5.46 14.54
N GLU A 300 -12.32 -4.41 13.75
CA GLU A 300 -12.96 -3.11 13.87
C GLU A 300 -13.83 -2.78 12.66
N TYR A 301 -13.38 -3.16 11.46
CA TYR A 301 -14.04 -2.85 10.19
C TYR A 301 -14.17 -4.12 9.36
N LEU A 302 -15.42 -4.50 9.04
CA LEU A 302 -15.74 -5.59 8.15
C LEU A 302 -16.69 -5.12 7.06
N SER A 303 -16.31 -5.28 5.80
CA SER A 303 -17.23 -5.09 4.67
C SER A 303 -17.12 -6.25 3.69
N ILE A 304 -18.26 -6.87 3.42
CA ILE A 304 -18.44 -7.90 2.39
C ILE A 304 -19.46 -7.45 1.33
N ALA A 305 -19.83 -6.17 1.34
CA ALA A 305 -20.95 -5.62 0.59
C ALA A 305 -20.83 -5.87 -0.92
N GLY A 306 -21.97 -6.07 -1.61
CA GLY A 306 -21.98 -6.19 -3.07
C GLY A 306 -21.19 -7.40 -3.57
N ASN A 307 -21.50 -8.58 -3.01
CA ASN A 307 -20.95 -9.87 -3.40
C ASN A 307 -22.09 -10.89 -3.60
N ARG A 308 -21.76 -12.18 -3.71
CA ARG A 308 -22.72 -13.27 -3.83
C ARG A 308 -22.58 -14.25 -2.66
N PHE A 309 -22.23 -13.76 -1.48
CA PHE A 309 -22.11 -14.60 -0.29
C PHE A 309 -23.47 -15.19 0.08
N THR A 310 -23.46 -16.48 0.38
CA THR A 310 -24.60 -17.27 0.84
C THR A 310 -24.38 -17.66 2.31
N GLY A 311 -25.20 -18.55 2.82
CA GLY A 311 -25.12 -19.04 4.20
C GLY A 311 -26.17 -18.40 5.10
N ARG A 312 -26.37 -19.04 6.25
CA ARG A 312 -27.37 -18.66 7.24
C ARG A 312 -26.70 -17.97 8.42
N LEU A 313 -27.08 -16.73 8.69
CA LEU A 313 -26.71 -16.03 9.92
C LEU A 313 -27.65 -16.47 11.05
N SER A 314 -27.06 -16.67 12.23
CA SER A 314 -27.78 -17.02 13.45
C SER A 314 -27.94 -15.79 14.33
N GLY A 315 -29.16 -15.52 14.81
CA GLY A 315 -29.43 -14.47 15.79
C GLY A 315 -28.61 -14.58 17.08
N ASN A 316 -28.14 -15.79 17.42
CA ASN A 316 -27.36 -16.06 18.63
C ASN A 316 -25.83 -16.01 18.40
N ALA A 317 -25.36 -15.62 17.21
CA ALA A 317 -23.94 -15.51 16.96
C ALA A 317 -23.30 -14.42 17.83
N SER A 318 -22.08 -14.67 18.32
CA SER A 318 -21.31 -13.72 19.11
C SER A 318 -20.55 -12.73 18.23
N CYS A 319 -20.40 -11.49 18.70
CA CYS A 319 -19.65 -10.43 18.05
C CYS A 319 -18.44 -10.02 18.90
N GLY A 320 -17.37 -9.57 18.25
CA GLY A 320 -16.22 -8.95 18.91
C GLY A 320 -16.58 -7.57 19.48
N GLU A 321 -15.99 -7.20 20.61
CA GLU A 321 -16.32 -5.95 21.32
C GLU A 321 -15.83 -4.68 20.62
N ASN A 322 -14.82 -4.83 19.75
CA ASN A 322 -14.14 -3.76 19.02
C ASN A 322 -14.80 -3.39 17.69
N LEU A 323 -15.80 -4.14 17.23
CA LEU A 323 -16.48 -3.86 15.96
C LEU A 323 -17.09 -2.46 15.93
N ARG A 324 -16.69 -1.65 14.94
CA ARG A 324 -17.17 -0.28 14.72
C ARG A 324 -17.97 -0.14 13.43
N PHE A 325 -17.64 -0.95 12.43
CA PHE A 325 -18.31 -0.89 11.13
C PHE A 325 -18.48 -2.30 10.56
N VAL A 326 -19.72 -2.64 10.19
CA VAL A 326 -20.07 -3.91 9.57
C VAL A 326 -21.01 -3.66 8.40
N ASP A 327 -20.59 -4.02 7.19
CA ASP A 327 -21.42 -3.94 5.99
C ASP A 327 -21.55 -5.32 5.33
N LEU A 328 -22.75 -5.88 5.44
CA LEU A 328 -23.19 -7.15 4.88
C LEU A 328 -24.09 -6.96 3.65
N SER A 329 -24.33 -5.71 3.23
CA SER A 329 -25.38 -5.38 2.27
C SER A 329 -25.16 -6.00 0.89
N SER A 330 -26.23 -6.11 0.10
CA SER A 330 -26.19 -6.58 -1.29
C SER A 330 -25.49 -7.94 -1.44
N ASN A 331 -26.03 -8.95 -0.78
CA ASN A 331 -25.55 -10.33 -0.79
C ASN A 331 -26.75 -11.31 -0.82
N LEU A 332 -26.50 -12.61 -0.67
CA LEU A 332 -27.52 -13.67 -0.67
C LEU A 332 -27.65 -14.33 0.71
N LEU A 333 -27.40 -13.58 1.79
CA LEU A 333 -27.44 -14.10 3.15
C LEU A 333 -28.88 -14.38 3.60
N THR A 334 -29.04 -15.43 4.40
CA THR A 334 -30.35 -15.87 4.95
C THR A 334 -30.28 -16.00 6.47
N GLY A 335 -31.40 -16.27 7.13
CA GLY A 335 -31.46 -16.39 8.58
C GLY A 335 -31.79 -15.07 9.25
N SER A 336 -31.22 -14.79 10.41
CA SER A 336 -31.49 -13.57 11.17
C SER A 336 -30.19 -12.84 11.54
N LEU A 337 -30.27 -11.51 11.64
CA LEU A 337 -29.13 -10.70 12.06
C LEU A 337 -28.75 -11.05 13.51
N PRO A 338 -27.46 -11.26 13.84
CA PRO A 338 -27.01 -11.49 15.20
C PRO A 338 -27.45 -10.37 16.16
N GLY A 339 -27.98 -10.74 17.32
CA GLY A 339 -28.50 -9.78 18.31
C GLY A 339 -27.45 -8.78 18.80
N CYS A 340 -26.18 -9.19 18.84
CA CYS A 340 -25.07 -8.29 19.18
C CYS A 340 -24.85 -7.17 18.15
N LEU A 341 -25.10 -7.41 16.86
CA LEU A 341 -25.03 -6.37 15.83
C LEU A 341 -26.24 -5.45 15.89
N ALA A 342 -27.45 -6.01 16.07
CA ALA A 342 -28.68 -5.23 16.20
C ALA A 342 -28.59 -4.26 17.40
N ALA A 343 -28.27 -4.76 18.60
CA ALA A 343 -28.14 -3.94 19.79
C ALA A 343 -27.01 -2.90 19.71
N SER A 344 -25.89 -3.23 19.04
CA SER A 344 -24.78 -2.29 18.84
C SER A 344 -25.11 -1.19 17.82
N SER A 345 -25.98 -1.50 16.85
CA SER A 345 -26.52 -0.54 15.90
C SER A 345 -27.47 0.44 16.59
N ASP A 346 -28.42 -0.06 17.40
CA ASP A 346 -29.41 0.76 18.11
C ASP A 346 -28.75 1.72 19.12
N SER A 347 -27.63 1.31 19.71
CA SER A 347 -26.84 2.15 20.63
C SER A 347 -25.89 3.13 19.93
N GLY A 348 -25.79 3.10 18.60
CA GLY A 348 -24.87 3.92 17.82
C GLY A 348 -23.38 3.57 18.00
N LYS A 349 -23.07 2.45 18.67
CA LYS A 349 -21.70 2.00 18.93
C LYS A 349 -21.03 1.45 17.66
N THR A 350 -21.81 0.81 16.80
CA THR A 350 -21.36 0.15 15.58
C THR A 350 -22.30 0.51 14.44
N VAL A 351 -21.75 0.92 13.30
CA VAL A 351 -22.55 1.13 12.07
C VAL A 351 -22.77 -0.24 11.42
N VAL A 352 -24.02 -0.64 11.25
CA VAL A 352 -24.38 -1.95 10.67
C VAL A 352 -25.30 -1.77 9.46
N LEU A 353 -24.82 -2.20 8.29
CA LEU A 353 -25.55 -2.17 7.03
C LEU A 353 -25.80 -3.61 6.57
N PHE A 354 -27.05 -3.99 6.30
CA PHE A 354 -27.40 -5.36 5.90
C PHE A 354 -28.54 -5.43 4.87
N SER A 355 -28.87 -4.31 4.22
CA SER A 355 -29.88 -4.23 3.16
C SER A 355 -29.59 -5.16 1.96
N ALA A 356 -30.60 -5.44 1.15
CA ALA A 356 -30.48 -6.26 -0.07
C ALA A 356 -29.89 -7.66 0.19
N ASN A 357 -30.34 -8.33 1.26
CA ASN A 357 -30.15 -9.75 1.54
C ASN A 357 -31.51 -10.46 1.60
N CYS A 358 -31.59 -11.65 2.20
CA CYS A 358 -32.84 -12.33 2.56
C CYS A 358 -32.91 -12.63 4.06
N LEU A 359 -32.52 -11.65 4.88
CA LEU A 359 -32.52 -11.78 6.34
C LEU A 359 -33.93 -11.52 6.90
N SER A 360 -34.31 -12.30 7.90
CA SER A 360 -35.47 -12.05 8.74
C SER A 360 -35.10 -10.92 9.71
N SER A 361 -35.48 -9.69 9.39
CA SER A 361 -35.27 -8.54 10.28
C SER A 361 -36.27 -8.60 11.44
N GLY A 362 -35.77 -8.62 12.67
CA GLY A 362 -36.58 -8.37 13.87
C GLY A 362 -36.76 -6.88 14.16
N SER A 363 -36.02 -6.01 13.45
CA SER A 363 -36.15 -4.56 13.52
C SER A 363 -37.10 -4.08 12.42
N GLY A 364 -38.13 -3.32 12.80
CA GLY A 364 -39.06 -2.65 11.89
C GLY A 364 -38.43 -1.45 11.17
N ASP A 365 -37.15 -1.52 10.84
CA ASP A 365 -36.42 -0.46 10.16
C ASP A 365 -36.60 -0.58 8.64
N GLU A 366 -37.50 0.26 8.09
CA GLU A 366 -37.85 0.29 6.66
C GLU A 366 -36.67 0.70 5.76
N SER A 367 -35.58 1.23 6.33
CA SER A 367 -34.40 1.66 5.57
C SER A 367 -33.53 0.50 5.06
N GLN A 368 -33.72 -0.72 5.57
CA GLN A 368 -32.88 -1.89 5.27
C GLN A 368 -33.64 -3.00 4.54
N SER A 369 -34.28 -2.64 3.41
CA SER A 369 -35.11 -3.53 2.61
C SER A 369 -34.45 -4.86 2.26
N GLN A 370 -35.15 -5.96 2.49
CA GLN A 370 -34.71 -7.34 2.21
C GLN A 370 -35.48 -7.92 1.02
N HIS A 371 -34.84 -8.82 0.29
CA HIS A 371 -35.50 -9.64 -0.72
C HIS A 371 -36.29 -10.78 -0.08
N PRO A 372 -37.37 -11.26 -0.73
CA PRO A 372 -38.07 -12.47 -0.30
C PRO A 372 -37.13 -13.68 -0.32
N SER A 373 -37.24 -14.58 0.65
CA SER A 373 -36.35 -15.77 0.75
C SER A 373 -36.21 -16.61 -0.54
N PRO A 374 -37.25 -16.79 -1.38
CA PRO A 374 -37.10 -17.47 -2.67
C PRO A 374 -36.09 -16.82 -3.62
N PHE A 375 -35.90 -15.50 -3.56
CA PHE A 375 -34.92 -14.78 -4.38
C PHE A 375 -33.50 -15.28 -4.13
N CYS A 376 -33.05 -15.28 -2.87
CA CYS A 376 -31.69 -15.73 -2.54
C CYS A 376 -31.52 -17.23 -2.80
N ARG A 377 -32.54 -18.05 -2.57
CA ARG A 377 -32.48 -19.49 -2.88
C ARG A 377 -32.27 -19.74 -4.37
N ASN A 378 -33.00 -19.04 -5.23
CA ASN A 378 -32.88 -19.21 -6.69
C ASN A 378 -31.56 -18.66 -7.21
N GLN A 379 -31.11 -17.50 -6.71
CA GLN A 379 -29.82 -16.92 -7.07
C GLN A 379 -28.64 -17.77 -6.60
N ALA A 380 -28.73 -18.39 -5.41
CA ALA A 380 -27.72 -19.32 -4.90
C ALA A 380 -27.57 -20.58 -5.80
N LEU A 381 -28.69 -21.12 -6.31
CA LEU A 381 -28.67 -22.22 -7.27
C LEU A 381 -28.05 -21.80 -8.60
N ALA A 382 -28.32 -20.57 -9.07
CA ALA A 382 -27.78 -20.04 -10.31
C ALA A 382 -26.26 -19.83 -10.29
N VAL A 383 -25.65 -19.67 -9.10
CA VAL A 383 -24.19 -19.60 -8.92
C VAL A 383 -23.54 -20.97 -8.68
N GLY A 384 -24.29 -22.07 -8.83
CA GLY A 384 -23.75 -23.43 -8.77
C GLY A 384 -23.52 -23.98 -7.36
N ILE A 385 -24.11 -23.36 -6.33
CA ILE A 385 -24.00 -23.83 -4.94
C ILE A 385 -25.28 -24.60 -4.59
N VAL A 386 -25.15 -25.91 -4.39
CA VAL A 386 -26.26 -26.77 -3.96
C VAL A 386 -26.57 -26.48 -2.49
N PRO A 387 -27.81 -26.10 -2.12
CA PRO A 387 -28.16 -25.84 -0.73
C PRO A 387 -28.03 -27.11 0.12
N GLU A 388 -27.44 -26.97 1.30
CA GLU A 388 -27.35 -28.00 2.32
C GLU A 388 -28.78 -28.43 2.70
N GLN A 389 -29.16 -29.67 2.32
CA GLN A 389 -30.49 -30.20 2.58
C GLN A 389 -30.67 -30.44 4.08
N GLU A 390 -31.79 -29.93 4.60
CA GLU A 390 -32.33 -30.28 5.91
C GLU A 390 -32.37 -31.81 6.08
N GLN A 391 -31.66 -32.35 7.08
CA GLN A 391 -31.80 -33.75 7.46
C GLN A 391 -33.16 -33.97 8.14
N GLY A 392 -34.19 -34.16 7.32
CA GLY A 392 -35.44 -34.81 7.70
C GLY A 392 -35.22 -36.33 7.70
N GLY A 393 -35.13 -36.92 8.88
CA GLY A 393 -34.87 -38.36 9.05
C GLY A 393 -35.94 -39.26 8.45
N LYS A 394 -35.51 -40.35 7.81
CA LYS A 394 -36.23 -41.65 7.74
C LYS A 394 -35.27 -42.77 7.28
N LYS A 395 -34.97 -43.70 8.19
CA LYS A 395 -34.29 -44.98 7.92
C LYS A 395 -35.12 -45.82 6.95
N LYS A 396 -34.46 -46.49 5.99
CA LYS A 396 -34.88 -47.81 5.50
C LYS A 396 -33.69 -48.72 5.21
N SER A 397 -33.99 -50.00 5.38
CA SER A 397 -33.14 -51.17 5.62
C SER A 397 -32.98 -52.04 4.36
N GLY A 398 -31.93 -52.89 4.35
CA GLY A 398 -31.72 -54.04 3.45
C GLY A 398 -30.36 -53.97 2.75
N GLY A 399 -29.43 -54.94 2.79
CA GLY A 399 -29.44 -56.32 3.28
C GLY A 399 -28.93 -57.29 2.20
N LYS A 400 -27.60 -57.52 2.13
CA LYS A 400 -26.81 -58.73 1.71
C LYS A 400 -27.13 -59.38 0.33
N ALA A 401 -26.27 -60.09 -0.42
CA ALA A 401 -24.88 -60.57 -0.37
C ALA A 401 -24.52 -61.14 -1.77
N GLY A 402 -23.23 -61.37 -2.05
CA GLY A 402 -22.75 -62.21 -3.16
C GLY A 402 -21.22 -62.36 -3.11
N VAL A 403 -20.74 -63.60 -2.98
CA VAL A 403 -19.36 -64.01 -2.63
C VAL A 403 -18.69 -64.76 -3.79
N VAL A 404 -17.34 -64.79 -3.79
CA VAL A 404 -16.38 -65.87 -4.21
C VAL A 404 -15.60 -65.51 -5.52
N ALA A 405 -14.28 -65.66 -5.76
CA ALA A 405 -13.02 -66.19 -5.16
C ALA A 405 -11.84 -65.58 -6.01
N GLY A 406 -10.54 -65.61 -5.70
CA GLY A 406 -9.71 -66.19 -4.66
C GLY A 406 -8.20 -65.84 -4.88
N ILE A 407 -7.44 -65.86 -3.77
CA ILE A 407 -6.03 -66.27 -3.49
C ILE A 407 -4.92 -66.05 -4.58
N VAL A 408 -3.66 -65.60 -4.38
CA VAL A 408 -2.58 -65.89 -3.39
C VAL A 408 -1.33 -64.95 -3.62
N LEU A 409 -0.53 -64.67 -2.56
CA LEU A 409 0.92 -64.26 -2.49
C LEU A 409 1.31 -62.84 -3.01
N VAL A 410 2.11 -62.01 -2.32
CA VAL A 410 3.41 -62.23 -1.67
C VAL A 410 3.59 -61.26 -0.49
N GLY A 411 3.97 -61.80 0.67
CA GLY A 411 4.53 -61.06 1.79
C GLY A 411 6.07 -61.13 1.79
N ALA A 412 6.67 -60.19 2.51
CA ALA A 412 8.10 -60.00 2.81
C ALA A 412 8.88 -59.11 1.83
N LEU A 413 8.83 -57.78 2.03
CA LEU A 413 9.95 -56.85 1.72
C LEU A 413 9.73 -55.38 2.23
N VAL A 414 9.14 -55.15 3.41
CA VAL A 414 8.93 -53.75 3.90
C VAL A 414 9.46 -53.47 5.32
N VAL A 415 9.92 -54.48 6.08
CA VAL A 415 10.35 -54.26 7.48
C VAL A 415 11.84 -53.93 7.62
N SER A 416 12.68 -54.10 6.58
CA SER A 416 14.12 -53.82 6.65
C SER A 416 14.53 -52.36 6.36
N ALA A 417 13.65 -51.53 5.80
CA ALA A 417 13.98 -50.14 5.46
C ALA A 417 13.78 -49.14 6.63
N ALA A 418 12.98 -49.48 7.64
CA ALA A 418 12.66 -48.58 8.75
C ALA A 418 13.77 -48.51 9.82
N VAL A 419 14.60 -49.55 9.96
CA VAL A 419 15.64 -49.61 11.01
C VAL A 419 16.91 -48.85 10.62
N VAL A 420 17.23 -48.74 9.33
CA VAL A 420 18.45 -48.06 8.87
C VAL A 420 18.34 -46.53 8.93
N PHE A 421 17.13 -45.97 8.82
CA PHE A 421 16.93 -44.52 8.82
C PHE A 421 16.98 -43.90 10.23
N VAL A 422 16.74 -44.69 11.28
CA VAL A 422 16.74 -44.23 12.68
C VAL A 422 18.16 -44.13 13.25
N VAL A 423 19.13 -44.90 12.74
CA VAL A 423 20.51 -44.92 13.29
C VAL A 423 21.43 -43.85 12.69
N ARG A 424 21.08 -43.23 11.55
CA ARG A 424 21.96 -42.22 10.90
C ARG A 424 21.78 -40.77 11.37
N LYS A 425 20.78 -40.45 12.21
CA LYS A 425 20.57 -39.07 12.72
C LYS A 425 21.25 -38.75 14.06
N ALA A 426 22.01 -39.68 14.64
CA ALA A 426 22.58 -39.51 15.98
C ALA A 426 24.03 -38.96 16.03
N ARG A 427 24.63 -38.49 14.92
CA ARG A 427 26.00 -37.94 14.94
C ARG A 427 26.18 -36.71 14.05
N LEU A 428 25.86 -35.52 14.58
CA LEU A 428 26.39 -34.23 14.12
C LEU A 428 26.70 -33.34 15.34
N PRO A 429 27.81 -32.58 15.34
CA PRO A 429 28.33 -31.92 16.55
C PRO A 429 27.59 -30.62 16.88
N LYS A 430 27.50 -30.34 18.19
CA LYS A 430 26.94 -29.15 18.84
C LYS A 430 27.67 -27.87 18.40
N ALA A 431 26.95 -26.91 17.82
CA ALA A 431 27.42 -25.53 17.66
C ALA A 431 27.25 -24.73 18.98
N ARG A 432 28.26 -23.93 19.33
CA ARG A 432 28.32 -23.09 20.53
C ARG A 432 27.34 -21.89 20.44
N PRO A 433 26.85 -21.34 21.56
CA PRO A 433 25.90 -20.24 21.54
C PRO A 433 26.57 -18.94 21.11
N ALA A 434 25.95 -18.23 20.16
CA ALA A 434 26.34 -16.88 19.81
C ALA A 434 25.99 -15.94 20.98
N ARG A 435 26.95 -15.08 21.36
CA ARG A 435 26.76 -13.99 22.32
C ARG A 435 25.64 -13.06 21.83
N ARG A 436 24.66 -12.79 22.71
CA ARG A 436 23.71 -11.69 22.56
C ARG A 436 24.48 -10.37 22.63
N LEU A 437 24.54 -9.65 21.51
CA LEU A 437 24.65 -8.20 21.52
C LEU A 437 23.23 -7.65 21.64
N VAL A 438 22.91 -7.13 22.82
CA VAL A 438 21.73 -6.29 23.04
C VAL A 438 22.08 -4.93 22.47
N GLU A 439 21.57 -4.63 21.29
CA GLU A 439 21.58 -3.28 20.76
C GLU A 439 20.23 -2.66 21.06
N HIS A 440 20.23 -1.64 21.91
CA HIS A 440 19.04 -0.86 22.27
C HIS A 440 18.60 0.00 21.08
N ALA A 441 17.89 -0.61 20.12
CA ALA A 441 17.12 0.15 19.15
C ALA A 441 15.87 0.70 19.87
N SER A 442 15.77 2.03 19.94
CA SER A 442 14.70 2.72 20.66
C SER A 442 13.31 2.26 20.22
N SER A 443 12.46 1.94 21.18
CA SER A 443 11.09 1.46 21.00
C SER A 443 10.08 2.56 20.61
N ALA A 444 10.55 3.75 20.19
CA ALA A 444 9.72 4.94 20.01
C ALA A 444 9.30 5.22 18.55
N TYR A 445 9.89 4.55 17.56
CA TYR A 445 9.55 4.75 16.14
C TYR A 445 8.39 3.91 15.56
N PRO A 446 8.03 2.69 16.06
CA PRO A 446 6.90 1.96 15.47
C PRO A 446 5.54 2.57 15.80
N SER A 447 5.43 3.41 16.85
CA SER A 447 4.21 4.13 17.20
C SER A 447 3.92 5.29 16.25
N ASN A 448 4.94 5.98 15.75
CA ASN A 448 4.77 7.06 14.76
C ASN A 448 4.47 6.48 13.37
N LEU A 449 5.05 5.33 13.00
CA LEU A 449 4.74 4.64 11.74
C LEU A 449 3.28 4.13 11.69
N LEU A 450 2.75 3.69 12.83
CA LEU A 450 1.33 3.34 12.99
C LEU A 450 0.43 4.57 13.12
N ALA A 451 0.94 5.68 13.67
CA ALA A 451 0.24 6.97 13.68
C ALA A 451 0.13 7.58 12.27
N ASP A 452 1.16 7.42 11.43
CA ASP A 452 1.17 7.86 10.03
C ASP A 452 0.30 6.95 9.17
N ALA A 453 0.28 5.64 9.43
CA ALA A 453 -0.71 4.74 8.83
C ALA A 453 -2.15 5.07 9.29
N ARG A 454 -2.33 5.52 10.54
CA ARG A 454 -3.60 6.10 11.02
C ARG A 454 -3.91 7.44 10.36
N TYR A 455 -2.91 8.26 10.01
CA TYR A 455 -3.08 9.51 9.28
C TYR A 455 -3.50 9.27 7.82
N ILE A 456 -2.93 8.23 7.19
CA ILE A 456 -3.35 7.71 5.87
C ILE A 456 -4.77 7.12 5.94
N SER A 457 -5.19 6.60 7.10
CA SER A 457 -6.57 6.14 7.33
C SER A 457 -7.54 7.29 7.69
N GLN A 458 -7.06 8.39 8.29
CA GLN A 458 -7.87 9.55 8.63
C GLN A 458 -8.20 10.44 7.42
N THR A 459 -7.35 10.46 6.38
CA THR A 459 -7.70 11.08 5.09
C THR A 459 -8.79 10.31 4.34
N VAL A 460 -8.95 9.00 4.61
CA VAL A 460 -10.12 8.21 4.12
C VAL A 460 -11.41 8.62 4.84
N LYS A 461 -11.34 9.17 6.06
CA LYS A 461 -12.51 9.66 6.80
C LYS A 461 -13.06 11.01 6.30
N LEU A 462 -12.31 11.73 5.48
CA LEU A 462 -12.73 12.99 4.85
C LEU A 462 -13.05 12.86 3.34
N GLY A 463 -12.91 11.66 2.77
CA GLY A 463 -13.14 11.38 1.34
C GLY A 463 -14.43 10.62 1.01
N ALA A 464 -15.40 10.54 1.93
CA ALA A 464 -16.69 9.88 1.71
C ALA A 464 -17.77 10.83 1.12
N LEU A 465 -17.37 11.88 0.40
CA LEU A 465 -18.26 12.70 -0.41
C LEU A 465 -17.64 12.88 -1.81
N GLY A 466 -18.17 12.13 -2.77
CA GLY A 466 -17.96 12.36 -4.19
C GLY A 466 -16.75 11.62 -4.78
N ILE A 467 -17.00 10.45 -5.34
CA ILE A 467 -16.23 9.95 -6.48
C ILE A 467 -16.16 11.11 -7.49
N PRO A 468 -14.98 11.63 -7.91
CA PRO A 468 -14.97 12.58 -9.00
C PRO A 468 -15.55 11.85 -10.22
N ALA A 469 -16.66 12.36 -10.74
CA ALA A 469 -17.24 11.84 -11.96
C ALA A 469 -16.15 11.81 -13.03
N TYR A 470 -15.78 10.61 -13.52
CA TYR A 470 -14.98 10.50 -14.73
C TYR A 470 -15.76 11.20 -15.84
N ARG A 471 -15.40 12.44 -16.15
CA ARG A 471 -15.92 13.15 -17.31
C ARG A 471 -15.18 12.60 -18.52
N SER A 472 -15.92 11.97 -19.43
CA SER A 472 -15.44 11.73 -20.78
C SER A 472 -15.33 13.08 -21.49
N PHE A 473 -14.13 13.46 -21.91
CA PHE A 473 -13.91 14.64 -22.74
C PHE A 473 -14.06 14.25 -24.21
N SER A 474 -14.74 15.09 -24.98
CA SER A 474 -14.75 14.94 -26.44
C SER A 474 -13.39 15.28 -27.04
N LEU A 475 -13.08 14.76 -28.23
CA LEU A 475 -11.84 15.11 -28.95
C LEU A 475 -11.70 16.63 -29.11
N VAL A 476 -12.80 17.33 -29.37
CA VAL A 476 -12.83 18.80 -29.52
C VAL A 476 -12.47 19.52 -28.21
N GLU A 477 -12.89 18.99 -27.06
CA GLU A 477 -12.50 19.55 -25.76
C GLU A 477 -11.01 19.31 -25.46
N LEU A 478 -10.48 18.15 -25.86
CA LEU A 478 -9.05 17.84 -25.73
C LEU A 478 -8.21 18.70 -26.68
N GLU A 479 -8.65 18.89 -27.92
CA GLU A 479 -8.03 19.79 -28.91
C GLU A 479 -8.00 21.24 -28.39
N ALA A 480 -9.13 21.74 -27.89
CA ALA A 480 -9.20 23.08 -27.32
C ALA A 480 -8.31 23.23 -26.07
N ALA A 481 -8.24 22.20 -25.22
CA ALA A 481 -7.46 22.23 -24.00
C ALA A 481 -5.95 22.03 -24.23
N THR A 482 -5.54 21.35 -25.30
CA THR A 482 -4.13 21.11 -25.67
C THR A 482 -3.62 22.06 -26.76
N ASP A 483 -4.41 23.06 -27.15
CA ASP A 483 -4.10 23.95 -28.30
C ASP A 483 -3.81 23.15 -29.59
N ASN A 484 -4.74 22.27 -29.97
CA ASN A 484 -4.62 21.32 -31.08
C ASN A 484 -3.39 20.41 -30.99
N PHE A 485 -3.05 19.93 -29.79
CA PHE A 485 -1.90 19.05 -29.56
C PHE A 485 -0.58 19.62 -30.07
N GLN A 486 -0.43 20.96 -30.05
CA GLN A 486 0.82 21.58 -30.47
C GLN A 486 2.01 21.08 -29.62
N VAL A 487 3.19 21.01 -30.23
CA VAL A 487 4.42 20.51 -29.60
C VAL A 487 4.76 21.27 -28.30
N SER A 488 4.35 22.53 -28.19
CA SER A 488 4.50 23.37 -26.98
C SER A 488 3.69 22.87 -25.78
N SER A 489 2.60 22.14 -26.02
CA SER A 489 1.80 21.49 -24.99
C SER A 489 2.32 20.09 -24.63
N LEU A 490 3.18 19.48 -25.46
CA LEU A 490 3.70 18.14 -25.21
C LEU A 490 4.70 18.14 -24.04
N MET A 491 4.35 17.47 -22.95
CA MET A 491 5.24 17.26 -21.80
C MET A 491 6.11 16.02 -21.97
N GLY A 492 5.60 14.98 -22.63
CA GLY A 492 6.35 13.74 -22.77
C GLY A 492 5.68 12.76 -23.72
N GLN A 493 6.47 11.82 -24.22
CA GLN A 493 5.99 10.71 -25.04
C GLN A 493 6.68 9.42 -24.61
N ASP A 494 5.91 8.34 -24.51
CA ASP A 494 6.44 6.99 -24.33
C ASP A 494 5.77 6.01 -25.31
N ALA A 495 6.04 4.71 -25.15
CA ALA A 495 5.48 3.66 -26.01
C ALA A 495 3.96 3.47 -25.85
N HIS A 496 3.35 4.10 -24.85
CA HIS A 496 1.93 4.01 -24.55
C HIS A 496 1.19 5.27 -24.99
N GLY A 497 1.79 6.46 -24.95
CA GLY A 497 1.08 7.67 -25.39
C GLY A 497 1.89 8.95 -25.37
N GLN A 498 1.17 10.06 -25.60
CA GLN A 498 1.66 11.42 -25.42
C GLN A 498 0.98 12.04 -24.19
N VAL A 499 1.77 12.67 -23.34
CA VAL A 499 1.30 13.43 -22.18
C VAL A 499 1.40 14.91 -22.53
N CYS A 500 0.27 15.61 -22.53
CA CYS A 500 0.21 17.04 -22.83
C CYS A 500 -0.23 17.87 -21.62
N ALA A 501 0.39 19.04 -21.48
CA ALA A 501 -0.05 20.11 -20.61
C ALA A 501 -1.32 20.75 -21.16
N LEU A 502 -2.35 20.82 -20.33
CA LEU A 502 -3.54 21.57 -20.69
C LEU A 502 -3.35 23.06 -20.43
N ASN A 503 -3.87 23.87 -21.35
CA ASN A 503 -3.89 25.31 -21.24
C ASN A 503 -4.82 25.72 -20.07
N SER A 504 -4.41 26.79 -19.38
CA SER A 504 -4.79 27.23 -18.02
C SER A 504 -6.27 27.28 -17.56
N GLN A 505 -7.26 26.84 -18.36
CA GLN A 505 -8.67 26.72 -17.95
C GLN A 505 -9.12 25.28 -17.62
N LEU A 506 -8.36 24.25 -18.01
CA LEU A 506 -8.61 22.86 -17.64
C LEU A 506 -7.34 22.27 -17.02
N SER A 507 -7.24 22.19 -15.70
CA SER A 507 -6.07 21.62 -15.01
C SER A 507 -6.25 20.12 -14.79
N VAL A 508 -6.20 19.32 -15.86
CA VAL A 508 -6.22 17.84 -15.82
C VAL A 508 -5.22 17.29 -16.84
N PHE A 509 -4.15 16.63 -16.43
CA PHE A 509 -3.23 15.98 -17.37
C PHE A 509 -3.83 14.66 -17.86
N PHE A 510 -3.82 14.43 -19.17
CA PHE A 510 -4.35 13.21 -19.79
C PHE A 510 -3.25 12.42 -20.49
N ASP A 511 -3.35 11.10 -20.41
CA ASP A 511 -2.66 10.17 -21.29
C ASP A 511 -3.55 9.93 -22.51
N ILE A 512 -3.09 10.32 -23.69
CA ILE A 512 -3.92 10.32 -24.90
C ILE A 512 -3.46 9.15 -25.78
N HIS A 513 -4.17 8.04 -25.65
CA HIS A 513 -4.06 6.90 -26.55
C HIS A 513 -4.77 7.22 -27.87
N LEU A 514 -4.03 7.71 -28.86
CA LEU A 514 -4.50 7.77 -30.24
C LEU A 514 -4.46 6.34 -30.82
N ASN A 515 -5.59 5.64 -30.81
CA ASN A 515 -5.76 4.47 -31.67
C ASN A 515 -5.89 4.98 -33.12
N SER A 516 -4.90 4.64 -33.95
CA SER A 516 -4.93 4.85 -35.40
C SER A 516 -6.01 4.03 -36.08
#